data_AF-A0A9W8WZI5-F1
#
_entry.id   AF-A0A9W8WZI5-F1
#
_cell.length_a   1.000
_cell.length_b   1.000
_cell.length_c   1.000
_cell.angle_alpha   90.00
_cell.angle_beta   90.00
_cell.angle_gamma   90.00
#
_symmetry.space_group_name_H-M   'P 1'
#
loop_
_entity.id
_entity.type
_entity.pdbx_description
1 polymer ?
#
loop_
_entity_poly.entity_id
_entity_poly.type
_entity_poly.pdbx_seq_one_letter_code
_entity_poly.pdbx_strand_id
1 'polypeptide(L)'
;MTTRTRPSESDIAPVAARNTTEVATDCDRIPGDHGPVALIVPKYLSSVVSPKPVYTEFQPGKNLHGTSASPDPAQIDIRQEPDSARKALLHGPLVYIMVSGYQIGTIPLGLLSATATRLPELLYAGAINLPADTDFNGVIALVQHLINVCRSKRPKAARLRNDMAVYQSLAVCQAAYRLGMTKYTCHIFRRMEAYISNTLLSYDEIDAVCRFGASHQRLYNRMVDYLTVMVREETIPDPEMFTQYCFARSQLNSSIVATMAWYTQQQEQAQRMRSAATWHKQQQEFREQEHIQREQARLRWVREQTHLQEQAAERKKRDIGRSVEEKKSISHEGAMRQACLAKMRAAEKDRVMTAEEKKWYVKAYGKQPPRGC
;
A
#
# COMPACT_ATOMS: atom_id res chain seq x y z
N MET A 1 -22.96 -3.44 50.98
CA MET A 1 -23.13 -4.90 50.78
C MET A 1 -24.51 -5.12 50.20
N THR A 2 -24.59 -5.24 48.88
CA THR A 2 -25.85 -5.34 48.13
C THR A 2 -25.67 -6.47 47.12
N THR A 3 -26.25 -7.62 47.44
CA THR A 3 -26.28 -8.82 46.62
C THR A 3 -27.31 -8.64 45.52
N ARG A 4 -26.88 -8.76 44.26
CA ARG A 4 -27.77 -8.77 43.09
C ARG A 4 -27.73 -10.15 42.45
N THR A 5 -28.87 -10.81 42.54
CA THR A 5 -29.23 -12.15 42.08
C THR A 5 -29.31 -12.18 40.55
N ARG A 6 -28.72 -13.22 39.93
CA ARG A 6 -28.93 -13.63 38.52
C ARG A 6 -30.21 -14.47 38.42
N PRO A 7 -30.97 -14.38 37.32
CA PRO A 7 -31.80 -15.48 36.86
C PRO A 7 -31.09 -16.28 35.76
N SER A 8 -31.13 -17.59 35.94
CA SER A 8 -30.81 -18.67 35.02
C SER A 8 -31.99 -18.99 34.10
N GLU A 9 -31.70 -19.65 32.95
CA GLU A 9 -32.39 -20.81 32.35
C GLU A 9 -33.94 -20.80 32.28
N SER A 10 -34.65 -21.18 31.21
CA SER A 10 -34.35 -22.02 30.07
C SER A 10 -35.60 -22.09 29.14
N ASP A 11 -35.46 -22.81 28.02
CA ASP A 11 -36.49 -23.63 27.36
C ASP A 11 -37.80 -23.03 26.83
N ILE A 12 -37.87 -22.87 25.50
CA ILE A 12 -39.08 -23.23 24.74
C ILE A 12 -38.68 -24.01 23.49
N ALA A 13 -39.16 -25.25 23.43
CA ALA A 13 -39.01 -26.25 22.37
C ALA A 13 -39.92 -25.97 21.15
N PRO A 14 -39.76 -26.70 20.03
CA PRO A 14 -40.35 -26.36 18.73
C PRO A 14 -41.71 -27.04 18.50
N VAL A 15 -42.57 -26.41 17.68
CA VAL A 15 -43.80 -27.02 17.17
C VAL A 15 -43.73 -27.13 15.66
N ALA A 16 -43.91 -28.37 15.20
CA ALA A 16 -43.95 -28.79 13.82
C ALA A 16 -45.35 -28.63 13.18
N ALA A 17 -45.30 -28.62 11.85
CA ALA A 17 -46.34 -29.07 10.91
C ALA A 17 -47.59 -28.20 10.72
N ARG A 18 -47.80 -27.78 9.46
CA ARG A 18 -48.87 -28.33 8.61
C ARG A 18 -48.71 -27.95 7.15
N ASN A 19 -48.75 -28.98 6.31
CA ASN A 19 -49.02 -28.92 4.89
C ASN A 19 -50.45 -28.43 4.65
N THR A 20 -50.61 -27.54 3.69
CA THR A 20 -51.83 -27.41 2.90
C THR A 20 -51.42 -27.20 1.45
N THR A 21 -51.58 -28.29 0.70
CA THR A 21 -51.73 -28.32 -0.76
C THR A 21 -52.99 -27.56 -1.15
N GLU A 22 -52.84 -26.50 -1.93
CA GLU A 22 -53.89 -26.02 -2.82
C GLU A 22 -53.35 -25.95 -4.24
N VAL A 23 -53.97 -26.76 -5.08
CA VAL A 23 -53.88 -26.76 -6.53
C VAL A 23 -54.82 -25.66 -7.01
N ALA A 24 -54.28 -24.61 -7.63
CA ALA A 24 -55.02 -23.69 -8.46
C ALA A 24 -54.24 -23.48 -9.76
N THR A 25 -54.80 -24.04 -10.82
CA THR A 25 -54.54 -23.71 -12.21
C THR A 25 -54.84 -22.23 -12.44
N ASP A 26 -53.83 -21.46 -12.85
CA ASP A 26 -54.06 -20.24 -13.61
C ASP A 26 -52.94 -20.05 -14.62
N CYS A 27 -53.34 -20.16 -15.89
CA CYS A 27 -52.58 -19.74 -17.05
C CYS A 27 -52.57 -18.21 -17.13
N ASP A 28 -51.61 -17.66 -17.84
CA ASP A 28 -51.53 -16.26 -18.29
C ASP A 28 -51.09 -15.21 -17.25
N ARG A 29 -49.78 -15.16 -17.02
CA ARG A 29 -49.02 -13.89 -17.04
C ARG A 29 -47.51 -14.15 -17.01
N ILE A 30 -46.84 -13.85 -18.11
CA ILE A 30 -45.39 -13.64 -18.15
C ILE A 30 -45.14 -12.14 -18.01
N PRO A 31 -44.76 -11.62 -16.82
CA PRO A 31 -43.97 -10.40 -16.75
C PRO A 31 -42.51 -10.81 -16.97
N GLY A 32 -41.97 -10.46 -18.14
CA GLY A 32 -40.55 -10.54 -18.43
C GLY A 32 -39.79 -9.50 -17.62
N ASP A 33 -39.59 -9.80 -16.34
CA ASP A 33 -38.64 -9.11 -15.48
C ASP A 33 -37.32 -9.89 -15.55
N HIS A 34 -36.56 -9.65 -16.64
CA HIS A 34 -35.18 -10.09 -16.73
C HIS A 34 -34.35 -9.17 -15.83
N GLY A 35 -34.42 -9.42 -14.52
CA GLY A 35 -33.42 -8.92 -13.58
C GLY A 35 -32.02 -9.30 -14.06
N PRO A 36 -30.99 -8.52 -13.71
CA PRO A 36 -29.63 -8.78 -14.15
C PRO A 36 -29.25 -10.22 -13.78
N VAL A 37 -28.91 -11.02 -14.79
CA VAL A 37 -28.35 -12.36 -14.61
C VAL A 37 -26.97 -12.15 -13.99
N ALA A 38 -26.94 -11.98 -12.66
CA ALA A 38 -25.71 -11.99 -11.90
C ALA A 38 -25.04 -13.32 -12.20
N LEU A 39 -23.84 -13.27 -12.80
CA LEU A 39 -22.94 -14.41 -12.92
C LEU A 39 -22.87 -15.07 -11.54
N ILE A 40 -23.54 -16.21 -11.39
CA ILE A 40 -23.50 -17.01 -10.18
C ILE A 40 -22.08 -17.57 -10.11
N VAL A 41 -21.18 -16.82 -9.48
CA VAL A 41 -19.88 -17.34 -9.07
C VAL A 41 -20.20 -18.36 -7.97
N PRO A 42 -20.01 -19.67 -8.20
CA PRO A 42 -20.33 -20.66 -7.19
C PRO A 42 -19.51 -20.36 -5.92
N LYS A 43 -20.21 -20.14 -4.80
CA LYS A 43 -19.67 -19.84 -3.46
C LYS A 43 -18.74 -20.95 -2.88
N TYR A 44 -18.44 -22.01 -3.63
CA TYR A 44 -17.77 -23.22 -3.15
C TYR A 44 -16.24 -23.27 -3.36
N LEU A 45 -15.58 -22.18 -3.80
CA LEU A 45 -14.12 -22.19 -4.03
C LEU A 45 -13.27 -21.58 -2.89
N SER A 46 -13.84 -21.37 -1.70
CA SER A 46 -13.25 -20.55 -0.63
C SER A 46 -12.16 -21.21 0.24
N SER A 47 -11.47 -22.27 -0.19
CA SER A 47 -10.39 -22.86 0.66
C SER A 47 -9.10 -23.30 -0.02
N VAL A 48 -8.85 -22.95 -1.29
CA VAL A 48 -7.56 -23.24 -1.91
C VAL A 48 -6.64 -22.03 -1.74
N VAL A 49 -5.79 -22.07 -0.72
CA VAL A 49 -4.66 -21.14 -0.58
C VAL A 49 -3.64 -21.49 -1.66
N SER A 50 -3.87 -20.99 -2.87
CA SER A 50 -2.87 -21.07 -3.93
C SER A 50 -1.70 -20.15 -3.55
N PRO A 51 -0.47 -20.66 -3.43
CA PRO A 51 0.70 -19.81 -3.28
C PRO A 51 0.76 -18.85 -4.47
N LYS A 52 1.16 -17.60 -4.22
CA LYS A 52 1.36 -16.60 -5.28
C LYS A 52 2.16 -17.24 -6.42
N PRO A 53 1.78 -17.06 -7.69
CA PRO A 53 2.72 -17.32 -8.77
C PRO A 53 3.96 -16.46 -8.50
N VAL A 54 5.08 -17.11 -8.19
CA VAL A 54 6.36 -16.45 -8.03
C VAL A 54 6.77 -16.01 -9.42
N TYR A 55 6.50 -14.74 -9.73
CA TYR A 55 6.97 -14.11 -10.95
C TYR A 55 8.49 -13.98 -10.86
N THR A 56 9.23 -14.86 -11.53
CA THR A 56 10.61 -14.58 -11.88
C THR A 56 10.60 -13.40 -12.85
N GLU A 57 10.72 -12.20 -12.29
CA GLU A 57 10.87 -10.97 -13.04
C GLU A 57 12.10 -11.14 -13.96
N PHE A 58 11.87 -11.23 -15.27
CA PHE A 58 12.93 -11.20 -16.26
C PHE A 58 13.58 -9.82 -16.17
N GLN A 59 14.68 -9.72 -15.42
CA GLN A 59 15.49 -8.51 -15.38
C GLN A 59 16.31 -8.47 -16.66
N PRO A 60 16.02 -7.58 -17.63
CA PRO A 60 16.94 -7.35 -18.74
C PRO A 60 18.26 -6.87 -18.13
N GLY A 61 19.33 -7.64 -18.38
CA GLY A 61 20.62 -7.54 -17.71
C GLY A 61 21.08 -6.11 -17.44
N LYS A 62 21.28 -5.80 -16.15
CA LYS A 62 22.01 -4.61 -15.73
C LYS A 62 23.47 -4.83 -16.09
N ASN A 63 23.96 -4.09 -17.10
CA ASN A 63 25.34 -4.13 -17.54
C ASN A 63 26.27 -3.64 -16.42
N LEU A 64 26.99 -4.56 -15.77
CA LEU A 64 28.12 -4.26 -14.92
C LEU A 64 29.27 -3.76 -15.80
N HIS A 65 29.69 -2.52 -15.58
CA HIS A 65 30.87 -1.93 -16.23
C HIS A 65 32.15 -2.55 -15.67
N GLY A 66 33.06 -2.93 -16.56
CA GLY A 66 34.49 -2.98 -16.24
C GLY A 66 35.17 -4.34 -16.41
N THR A 67 35.45 -4.73 -17.66
CA THR A 67 36.70 -5.40 -18.09
C THR A 67 36.62 -5.58 -19.62
N SER A 68 37.67 -5.23 -20.35
CA SER A 68 37.73 -5.32 -21.81
C SER A 68 37.90 -6.77 -22.28
N ALA A 69 36.93 -7.62 -21.97
CA ALA A 69 36.78 -8.89 -22.65
C ALA A 69 36.37 -8.61 -24.12
N SER A 70 36.96 -9.36 -25.06
CA SER A 70 36.43 -9.46 -26.42
C SER A 70 34.91 -9.52 -26.34
N PRO A 71 34.15 -8.64 -27.02
CA PRO A 71 32.70 -8.68 -26.98
C PRO A 71 32.27 -10.09 -27.34
N ASP A 72 31.49 -10.71 -26.45
CA ASP A 72 30.91 -12.02 -26.69
C ASP A 72 30.28 -11.98 -28.09
N PRO A 73 30.66 -12.87 -29.03
CA PRO A 73 30.14 -12.85 -30.40
C PRO A 73 28.60 -12.87 -30.44
N ALA A 74 27.94 -13.38 -29.39
CA ALA A 74 26.49 -13.35 -29.22
C ALA A 74 25.91 -11.94 -28.96
N GLN A 75 26.74 -10.93 -28.69
CA GLN A 75 26.33 -9.54 -28.49
C GLN A 75 26.30 -8.70 -29.76
N ILE A 76 26.89 -9.16 -30.87
CA ILE A 76 26.93 -8.40 -32.12
C ILE A 76 25.51 -8.25 -32.68
N ASP A 77 25.11 -7.05 -33.10
CA ASP A 77 23.83 -6.82 -33.78
C ASP A 77 24.08 -6.79 -35.29
N ILE A 78 23.70 -7.86 -35.99
CA ILE A 78 23.94 -7.94 -37.45
C ILE A 78 23.29 -6.79 -38.22
N ARG A 79 22.33 -6.05 -37.64
CA ARG A 79 21.70 -4.88 -38.27
C ARG A 79 22.61 -3.66 -38.31
N GLN A 80 23.63 -3.63 -37.47
CA GLN A 80 24.60 -2.53 -37.33
C GLN A 80 25.93 -2.81 -38.04
N GLU A 81 26.19 -4.06 -38.39
CA GLU A 81 27.37 -4.48 -39.13
C GLU A 81 27.42 -3.86 -40.54
N PRO A 82 28.61 -3.59 -41.11
CA PRO A 82 28.74 -3.10 -42.47
C PRO A 82 28.26 -4.14 -43.51
N ASP A 83 27.89 -3.67 -44.70
CA ASP A 83 27.33 -4.51 -45.78
C ASP A 83 28.23 -5.71 -46.14
N SER A 84 29.54 -5.52 -46.17
CA SER A 84 30.51 -6.60 -46.43
C SER A 84 30.49 -7.68 -45.35
N ALA A 85 30.52 -7.30 -44.07
CA ALA A 85 30.46 -8.24 -42.95
C ALA A 85 29.13 -9.01 -42.94
N ARG A 86 28.00 -8.31 -43.16
CA ARG A 86 26.68 -8.93 -43.26
C ARG A 86 26.57 -9.96 -44.38
N LYS A 87 27.15 -9.68 -45.56
CA LYS A 87 27.20 -10.64 -46.67
C LYS A 87 28.10 -11.82 -46.39
N ALA A 88 29.22 -11.61 -45.68
CA ALA A 88 30.11 -12.69 -45.26
C ALA A 88 29.38 -13.77 -44.45
N LEU A 89 28.40 -13.38 -43.62
CA LEU A 89 27.58 -14.30 -42.82
C LEU A 89 26.67 -15.24 -43.65
N LEU A 90 26.43 -14.93 -44.93
CA LEU A 90 25.62 -15.77 -45.81
C LEU A 90 26.40 -16.92 -46.46
N HIS A 91 27.72 -16.96 -46.28
CA HIS A 91 28.58 -18.01 -46.79
C HIS A 91 28.85 -19.10 -45.74
N GLY A 92 29.28 -20.27 -46.20
CA GLY A 92 29.65 -21.40 -45.34
C GLY A 92 28.62 -22.54 -45.32
N PRO A 93 28.79 -23.52 -44.41
CA PRO A 93 27.91 -24.67 -44.32
C PRO A 93 26.50 -24.25 -43.90
N LEU A 94 25.49 -24.95 -44.43
CA LEU A 94 24.09 -24.76 -44.07
C LEU A 94 23.73 -25.65 -42.88
N VAL A 95 22.97 -25.10 -41.95
CA VAL A 95 22.38 -25.82 -40.82
C VAL A 95 20.91 -26.04 -41.11
N TYR A 96 20.44 -27.27 -40.93
CA TYR A 96 19.03 -27.63 -41.10
C TYR A 96 18.24 -27.27 -39.85
N ILE A 97 17.09 -26.61 -40.00
CA ILE A 97 16.16 -26.35 -38.89
C ILE A 97 15.01 -27.34 -39.03
N MET A 98 14.89 -28.20 -38.03
CA MET A 98 13.91 -29.27 -37.94
C MET A 98 12.89 -28.93 -36.86
N VAL A 99 11.61 -29.18 -37.11
CA VAL A 99 10.55 -29.11 -36.10
C VAL A 99 9.72 -30.39 -36.22
N SER A 100 9.55 -31.13 -35.13
CA SER A 100 8.87 -32.44 -35.14
C SER A 100 9.46 -33.45 -36.14
N GLY A 101 10.77 -33.37 -36.42
CA GLY A 101 11.45 -34.21 -37.42
C GLY A 101 11.23 -33.81 -38.88
N TYR A 102 10.46 -32.75 -39.15
CA TYR A 102 10.31 -32.19 -40.50
C TYR A 102 11.30 -31.06 -40.72
N GLN A 103 11.96 -31.06 -41.88
CA GLN A 103 12.83 -29.96 -42.29
C GLN A 103 11.99 -28.75 -42.69
N ILE A 104 12.13 -27.66 -41.95
CA ILE A 104 11.38 -26.41 -42.16
C ILE A 104 12.18 -25.43 -43.02
N GLY A 105 13.50 -25.43 -42.87
CA GLY A 105 14.37 -24.55 -43.64
C GLY A 105 15.85 -24.77 -43.33
N THR A 106 16.68 -23.92 -43.93
CA THR A 106 18.14 -23.93 -43.74
C THR A 106 18.63 -22.53 -43.45
N ILE A 107 19.64 -22.42 -42.58
CA ILE A 107 20.31 -21.16 -42.26
C ILE A 107 21.84 -21.33 -42.34
N PRO A 108 22.59 -20.38 -42.92
CA PRO A 108 24.05 -20.43 -42.90
C PRO A 108 24.60 -20.45 -41.47
N LEU A 109 25.59 -21.30 -41.20
CA LEU A 109 26.19 -21.43 -39.87
C LEU A 109 26.78 -20.10 -39.39
N GLY A 110 27.42 -19.33 -40.26
CA GLY A 110 27.97 -18.02 -39.91
C GLY A 110 26.91 -17.05 -39.38
N LEU A 111 25.77 -16.95 -40.07
CA LEU A 111 24.63 -16.15 -39.64
C LEU A 111 24.06 -16.64 -38.29
N LEU A 112 23.93 -17.96 -38.14
CA LEU A 112 23.42 -18.57 -36.93
C LEU A 112 24.34 -18.30 -35.73
N SER A 113 25.66 -18.47 -35.88
CA SER A 113 26.67 -18.17 -34.86
C SER A 113 26.67 -16.70 -34.45
N ALA A 114 26.39 -15.78 -35.38
CA ALA A 114 26.34 -14.35 -35.09
C ALA A 114 25.02 -13.89 -34.42
N THR A 115 23.98 -14.72 -34.42
CA THR A 115 22.62 -14.29 -34.01
C THR A 115 22.03 -15.08 -32.86
N ALA A 116 22.37 -16.36 -32.72
CA ALA A 116 21.82 -17.25 -31.70
C ALA A 116 22.72 -17.28 -30.46
N THR A 117 22.18 -16.87 -29.32
CA THR A 117 22.89 -16.95 -28.03
C THR A 117 23.02 -18.38 -27.50
N ARG A 118 22.22 -19.32 -28.01
CA ARG A 118 22.12 -20.71 -27.54
C ARG A 118 22.64 -21.73 -28.54
N LEU A 119 23.45 -21.30 -29.50
CA LEU A 119 23.89 -22.17 -30.59
C LEU A 119 24.56 -23.48 -30.12
N PRO A 120 25.49 -23.47 -29.14
CA PRO A 120 26.16 -24.71 -28.70
C PRO A 120 25.21 -25.77 -28.14
N GLU A 121 24.07 -25.35 -27.56
CA GLU A 121 23.06 -26.24 -27.01
C GLU A 121 22.13 -26.81 -28.10
N LEU A 122 21.93 -26.05 -29.17
CA LEU A 122 20.92 -26.34 -30.18
C LEU A 122 21.48 -27.12 -31.38
N LEU A 123 22.76 -26.94 -31.70
CA LEU A 123 23.38 -27.53 -32.89
C LEU A 123 23.88 -28.95 -32.62
N TYR A 124 23.27 -29.93 -33.27
CA TYR A 124 23.70 -31.33 -33.24
C TYR A 124 23.79 -31.89 -34.66
N ALA A 125 24.97 -32.40 -35.04
CA ALA A 125 25.21 -33.01 -36.35
C ALA A 125 24.76 -32.16 -37.57
N GLY A 126 24.91 -30.83 -37.50
CA GLY A 126 24.51 -29.92 -38.57
C GLY A 126 23.01 -29.61 -38.63
N ALA A 127 22.24 -29.99 -37.62
CA ALA A 127 20.82 -29.70 -37.50
C ALA A 127 20.47 -29.07 -36.15
N ILE A 128 19.42 -28.24 -36.14
CA ILE A 128 18.74 -27.76 -34.93
C ILE A 128 17.38 -28.43 -34.87
N ASN A 129 17.13 -29.17 -33.79
CA ASN A 129 15.84 -29.80 -33.53
C ASN A 129 15.02 -28.95 -32.56
N LEU A 130 13.98 -28.33 -33.07
CA LEU A 130 13.05 -27.53 -32.28
C LEU A 130 11.87 -28.39 -31.77
N PRO A 131 11.32 -28.04 -30.59
CA PRO A 131 10.14 -28.70 -30.03
C PRO A 131 8.93 -28.68 -30.97
N ALA A 132 8.08 -29.71 -30.88
CA ALA A 132 6.93 -29.90 -31.76
C ALA A 132 5.85 -28.81 -31.66
N ASP A 133 5.80 -28.08 -30.55
CA ASP A 133 4.93 -26.94 -30.32
C ASP A 133 5.41 -25.64 -31.01
N THR A 134 6.55 -25.68 -31.71
CA THR A 134 7.09 -24.50 -32.41
C THR A 134 6.36 -24.27 -33.73
N ASP A 135 5.81 -23.08 -33.93
CA ASP A 135 5.14 -22.73 -35.17
C ASP A 135 6.13 -22.58 -36.35
N PHE A 136 5.93 -23.38 -37.40
CA PHE A 136 6.81 -23.43 -38.57
C PHE A 136 6.88 -22.08 -39.30
N ASN A 137 5.75 -21.36 -39.41
CA ASN A 137 5.70 -20.08 -40.12
C ASN A 137 6.47 -19.00 -39.35
N GLY A 138 6.40 -19.02 -38.01
CA GLY A 138 7.20 -18.16 -37.14
C GLY A 138 8.71 -18.33 -37.37
N VAL A 139 9.18 -19.58 -37.51
CA VAL A 139 10.58 -19.91 -37.82
C VAL A 139 10.97 -19.40 -39.21
N ILE A 140 10.17 -19.69 -40.24
CA ILE A 140 10.45 -19.27 -41.61
C ILE A 140 10.52 -17.74 -41.70
N ALA A 141 9.57 -17.03 -41.11
CA ALA A 141 9.53 -15.57 -41.11
C ALA A 141 10.77 -14.96 -40.42
N LEU A 142 11.19 -15.53 -39.29
CA LEU A 142 12.39 -15.09 -38.57
C LEU A 142 13.66 -15.31 -39.41
N VAL A 143 13.85 -16.50 -39.96
CA VAL A 143 15.04 -16.85 -40.75
C VAL A 143 15.10 -16.00 -42.03
N GLN A 144 13.98 -15.86 -42.73
CA GLN A 144 13.88 -15.02 -43.93
C GLN A 144 14.20 -13.56 -43.62
N HIS A 145 13.76 -13.05 -42.45
CA HIS A 145 14.10 -11.71 -42.02
C HIS A 145 15.62 -11.53 -41.82
N LEU A 146 16.29 -12.45 -41.13
CA LEU A 146 17.73 -12.38 -40.90
C LEU A 146 18.52 -12.46 -42.23
N ILE A 147 18.10 -13.31 -43.15
CA ILE A 147 18.69 -13.38 -44.50
C ILE A 147 18.49 -12.05 -45.24
N ASN A 148 17.30 -11.45 -45.16
CA ASN A 148 17.02 -10.16 -45.79
C ASN A 148 17.83 -9.01 -45.16
N VAL A 149 18.08 -9.06 -43.84
CA VAL A 149 19.00 -8.13 -43.15
C VAL A 149 20.40 -8.25 -43.72
N CYS A 150 20.89 -9.47 -43.93
CA CYS A 150 22.22 -9.69 -44.50
C CYS A 150 22.34 -9.30 -45.97
N ARG A 151 21.27 -9.40 -46.75
CA ARG A 151 21.21 -9.00 -48.17
C ARG A 151 20.98 -7.49 -48.38
N SER A 152 20.52 -6.78 -47.35
CA SER A 152 20.20 -5.36 -47.44
C SER A 152 21.48 -4.54 -47.64
N LYS A 153 21.47 -3.65 -48.64
CA LYS A 153 22.55 -2.67 -48.88
C LYS A 153 22.48 -1.45 -47.95
N ARG A 154 21.42 -1.30 -47.15
CA ARG A 154 21.24 -0.15 -46.26
C ARG A 154 22.30 -0.15 -45.15
N PRO A 155 22.84 1.00 -44.74
CA PRO A 155 23.84 1.06 -43.67
C PRO A 155 23.28 0.51 -42.35
N LYS A 156 22.00 0.79 -42.06
CA LYS A 156 21.25 0.20 -40.95
C LYS A 156 20.12 -0.65 -41.51
N ALA A 157 20.17 -1.96 -41.29
CA ALA A 157 19.12 -2.85 -41.77
C ALA A 157 17.80 -2.60 -41.02
N ALA A 158 16.68 -2.78 -41.71
CA ALA A 158 15.36 -2.59 -41.13
C ALA A 158 15.10 -3.63 -40.02
N ARG A 159 14.36 -3.23 -38.98
CA ARG A 159 13.85 -4.16 -37.98
C ARG A 159 12.74 -5.03 -38.60
N LEU A 160 12.49 -6.19 -37.99
CA LEU A 160 11.35 -7.02 -38.37
C LEU A 160 10.06 -6.19 -38.28
N ARG A 161 9.26 -6.22 -39.34
CA ARG A 161 7.99 -5.48 -39.41
C ARG A 161 7.05 -5.98 -38.32
N ASN A 162 6.17 -5.09 -37.88
CA ASN A 162 5.24 -5.34 -36.78
C ASN A 162 3.79 -5.06 -37.23
N ASP A 163 3.50 -5.37 -38.48
CA ASP A 163 2.18 -5.28 -39.10
C ASP A 163 1.55 -6.66 -39.28
N MET A 164 2.11 -7.66 -38.60
CA MET A 164 1.61 -9.02 -38.59
C MET A 164 0.46 -9.15 -37.59
N ALA A 165 -0.43 -10.12 -37.83
CA ALA A 165 -1.45 -10.50 -36.85
C ALA A 165 -0.81 -10.93 -35.52
N VAL A 166 -1.57 -10.86 -34.42
CA VAL A 166 -1.08 -11.23 -33.06
C VAL A 166 -0.49 -12.63 -33.05
N TYR A 167 -1.20 -13.61 -33.65
CA TYR A 167 -0.71 -14.99 -33.76
C TYR A 167 0.68 -15.08 -34.39
N GLN A 168 0.87 -14.46 -35.56
CA GLN A 168 2.13 -14.47 -36.29
C GLN A 168 3.25 -13.76 -35.51
N SER A 169 2.92 -12.64 -34.87
CA SER A 169 3.86 -11.90 -34.02
C SER A 169 4.36 -12.76 -32.84
N LEU A 170 3.45 -13.46 -32.16
CA LEU A 170 3.79 -14.35 -31.05
C LEU A 170 4.54 -15.60 -31.50
N ALA A 171 4.18 -16.17 -32.66
CA ALA A 171 4.88 -17.28 -33.29
C ALA A 171 6.34 -16.93 -33.60
N VAL A 172 6.60 -15.75 -34.18
CA VAL A 172 7.96 -15.28 -34.44
C VAL A 172 8.72 -15.00 -33.13
N CYS A 173 8.07 -14.43 -32.13
CA CYS A 173 8.68 -14.26 -30.81
C CYS A 173 9.02 -15.60 -30.14
N GLN A 174 8.18 -16.63 -30.28
CA GLN A 174 8.43 -17.97 -29.77
C GLN A 174 9.62 -18.61 -30.49
N ALA A 175 9.64 -18.59 -31.83
CA ALA A 175 10.75 -19.10 -32.63
C ALA A 175 12.07 -18.43 -32.23
N ALA A 176 12.06 -17.10 -32.07
CA ALA A 176 13.23 -16.35 -31.64
C ALA A 176 13.66 -16.71 -30.21
N TYR A 177 12.72 -16.95 -29.29
CA TYR A 177 13.05 -17.41 -27.94
C TYR A 177 13.72 -18.80 -27.96
N ARG A 178 13.17 -19.75 -28.71
CA ARG A 178 13.71 -21.11 -28.82
C ARG A 178 15.11 -21.12 -29.45
N LEU A 179 15.35 -20.27 -30.45
CA LEU A 179 16.64 -20.15 -31.15
C LEU A 179 17.66 -19.24 -30.44
N GLY A 180 17.30 -18.60 -29.31
CA GLY A 180 18.20 -17.64 -28.65
C GLY A 180 18.42 -16.35 -29.45
N MET A 181 17.43 -15.90 -30.20
CA MET A 181 17.46 -14.73 -31.09
C MET A 181 16.51 -13.60 -30.63
N THR A 182 16.16 -13.55 -29.35
CA THR A 182 15.15 -12.62 -28.79
C THR A 182 15.49 -11.13 -29.01
N LYS A 183 16.77 -10.79 -29.18
CA LYS A 183 17.25 -9.44 -29.53
C LYS A 183 16.61 -8.89 -30.81
N TYR A 184 16.24 -9.75 -31.75
CA TYR A 184 15.65 -9.36 -33.02
C TYR A 184 14.13 -9.21 -32.98
N THR A 185 13.47 -9.72 -31.94
CA THR A 185 12.01 -9.71 -31.78
C THR A 185 11.51 -8.97 -30.54
N CYS A 186 12.42 -8.43 -29.72
CA CYS A 186 12.09 -7.74 -28.46
C CYS A 186 11.14 -6.54 -28.66
N HIS A 187 11.25 -5.81 -29.78
CA HIS A 187 10.38 -4.68 -30.09
C HIS A 187 8.96 -5.13 -30.47
N ILE A 188 8.81 -6.30 -31.07
CA ILE A 188 7.49 -6.90 -31.36
C ILE A 188 6.84 -7.31 -30.05
N PHE A 189 7.57 -8.03 -29.20
CA PHE A 189 7.07 -8.48 -27.90
C PHE A 189 6.58 -7.31 -27.03
N ARG A 190 7.37 -6.23 -26.91
CA ARG A 190 6.97 -5.02 -26.15
C ARG A 190 5.74 -4.34 -26.73
N ARG A 191 5.59 -4.31 -28.05
CA ARG A 191 4.38 -3.78 -28.69
C ARG A 191 3.17 -4.69 -28.42
N MET A 192 3.32 -6.02 -28.45
CA MET A 192 2.24 -6.94 -28.08
C MET A 192 1.82 -6.75 -26.62
N GLU A 193 2.76 -6.53 -25.70
CA GLU A 193 2.45 -6.22 -24.30
C GLU A 193 1.64 -4.91 -24.17
N ALA A 194 2.04 -3.86 -24.88
CA ALA A 194 1.30 -2.61 -24.91
C ALA A 194 -0.08 -2.76 -25.56
N TYR A 195 -0.19 -3.56 -26.63
CA TYR A 195 -1.45 -3.82 -27.32
C TYR A 195 -2.45 -4.55 -26.41
N ILE A 196 -2.02 -5.68 -25.81
CA ILE A 196 -2.84 -6.47 -24.88
C ILE A 196 -3.29 -5.65 -23.66
N SER A 197 -2.49 -4.68 -23.23
CA SER A 197 -2.84 -3.83 -22.08
C SER A 197 -3.89 -2.77 -22.38
N ASN A 198 -4.07 -2.39 -23.64
CA ASN A 198 -4.82 -1.19 -24.03
C ASN A 198 -5.93 -1.47 -25.05
N THR A 199 -6.11 -2.71 -25.48
CA THR A 199 -7.05 -3.07 -26.55
C THR A 199 -7.82 -4.32 -26.17
N LEU A 200 -9.13 -4.29 -26.40
CA LEU A 200 -9.97 -5.46 -26.31
C LEU A 200 -9.58 -6.45 -27.40
N LEU A 201 -9.02 -7.59 -26.99
CA LEU A 201 -8.63 -8.66 -27.89
C LEU A 201 -9.87 -9.36 -28.45
N SER A 202 -9.83 -9.69 -29.74
CA SER A 202 -10.77 -10.64 -30.32
C SER A 202 -10.56 -12.05 -29.77
N TYR A 203 -11.57 -12.91 -29.88
CA TYR A 203 -11.48 -14.31 -29.42
C TYR A 203 -10.33 -15.09 -30.07
N ASP A 204 -10.05 -14.84 -31.35
CA ASP A 204 -8.93 -15.45 -32.07
C ASP A 204 -7.57 -14.99 -31.52
N GLU A 205 -7.48 -13.73 -31.07
CA GLU A 205 -6.27 -13.19 -30.45
C GLU A 205 -6.07 -13.71 -29.03
N ILE A 206 -7.17 -13.88 -28.27
CA ILE A 206 -7.13 -14.55 -26.96
C ILE A 206 -6.63 -15.99 -27.14
N ASP A 207 -7.12 -16.70 -28.15
CA ASP A 207 -6.65 -18.06 -28.49
C ASP A 207 -5.18 -18.08 -28.86
N ALA A 208 -4.71 -17.10 -29.62
CA ALA A 208 -3.30 -16.97 -29.95
C ALA A 208 -2.45 -16.80 -28.69
N VAL A 209 -2.83 -15.91 -27.77
CA VAL A 209 -2.09 -15.69 -26.51
C VAL A 209 -2.13 -16.94 -25.63
N CYS A 210 -3.29 -17.62 -25.52
CA CYS A 210 -3.43 -18.89 -24.81
C CYS A 210 -2.50 -19.97 -25.38
N ARG A 211 -2.48 -20.14 -26.70
CA ARG A 211 -1.63 -21.12 -27.39
C ARG A 211 -0.15 -20.93 -27.09
N PHE A 212 0.31 -19.68 -27.05
CA PHE A 212 1.71 -19.36 -26.75
C PHE A 212 1.97 -19.08 -25.26
N GLY A 213 0.99 -19.31 -24.39
CA GLY A 213 1.06 -18.95 -22.96
C GLY A 213 2.24 -19.57 -22.23
N ALA A 214 2.59 -20.83 -22.55
CA ALA A 214 3.74 -21.51 -21.96
C ALA A 214 5.10 -20.86 -22.34
N SER A 215 5.20 -20.29 -23.54
CA SER A 215 6.42 -19.61 -24.00
C SER A 215 6.46 -18.14 -23.56
N HIS A 216 5.28 -17.51 -23.42
CA HIS A 216 5.12 -16.08 -23.16
C HIS A 216 4.25 -15.83 -21.93
N GLN A 217 4.57 -16.47 -20.80
CA GLN A 217 3.76 -16.45 -19.58
C GLN A 217 3.42 -15.02 -19.11
N ARG A 218 4.35 -14.06 -19.28
CA ARG A 218 4.13 -12.65 -18.95
C ARG A 218 2.98 -12.03 -19.76
N LEU A 219 2.89 -12.30 -21.06
CA LEU A 219 1.81 -11.78 -21.90
C LEU A 219 0.48 -12.45 -21.55
N TYR A 220 0.51 -13.76 -21.30
CA TYR A 220 -0.67 -14.49 -20.85
C TYR A 220 -1.23 -13.92 -19.54
N ASN A 221 -0.39 -13.71 -18.53
CA ASN A 221 -0.81 -13.13 -17.26
C ASN A 221 -1.35 -11.71 -17.45
N ARG A 222 -0.70 -10.90 -18.29
CA ARG A 222 -1.17 -9.55 -18.60
C ARG A 222 -2.55 -9.53 -19.24
N MET A 223 -2.80 -10.46 -20.16
CA MET A 223 -4.11 -10.66 -20.77
C MET A 223 -5.15 -11.10 -19.74
N VAL A 224 -4.81 -12.07 -18.87
CA VAL A 224 -5.70 -12.53 -17.79
C VAL A 224 -6.06 -11.39 -16.86
N ASP A 225 -5.09 -10.58 -16.43
CA ASP A 225 -5.32 -9.41 -15.57
C ASP A 225 -6.29 -8.42 -16.26
N TYR A 226 -6.06 -8.12 -17.53
CA TYR A 226 -6.90 -7.22 -18.31
C TYR A 226 -8.33 -7.74 -18.44
N LEU A 227 -8.51 -9.01 -18.84
CA LEU A 227 -9.81 -9.64 -18.94
C LEU A 227 -10.52 -9.72 -17.58
N THR A 228 -9.78 -9.97 -16.50
CA THR A 228 -10.34 -9.99 -15.13
C THR A 228 -10.89 -8.62 -14.73
N VAL A 229 -10.18 -7.54 -15.06
CA VAL A 229 -10.66 -6.17 -14.85
C VAL A 229 -11.93 -5.92 -15.65
N MET A 230 -11.98 -6.35 -16.92
CA MET A 230 -13.16 -6.18 -17.76
C MET A 230 -14.38 -6.95 -17.26
N VAL A 231 -14.20 -8.20 -16.81
CA VAL A 231 -15.26 -9.00 -16.18
C VAL A 231 -15.78 -8.30 -14.93
N ARG A 232 -14.88 -7.81 -14.07
CA ARG A 232 -15.25 -7.14 -12.81
C ARG A 232 -16.01 -5.83 -13.05
N GLU A 233 -15.65 -5.11 -14.10
CA GLU A 233 -16.22 -3.81 -14.46
C GLU A 233 -17.41 -3.93 -15.42
N GLU A 234 -17.82 -5.15 -15.77
CA GLU A 234 -18.93 -5.43 -16.69
C GLU A 234 -18.78 -4.73 -18.05
N THR A 235 -17.53 -4.59 -18.53
CA THR A 235 -17.20 -3.88 -19.79
C THR A 235 -17.00 -4.81 -20.99
N ILE A 236 -17.33 -6.10 -20.84
CA ILE A 236 -17.28 -7.07 -21.93
C ILE A 236 -18.48 -6.82 -22.86
N PRO A 237 -18.28 -6.64 -24.18
CA PRO A 237 -19.37 -6.35 -25.11
C PRO A 237 -20.45 -7.43 -25.17
N ASP A 238 -20.06 -8.70 -25.05
CA ASP A 238 -20.88 -9.90 -25.23
C ASP A 238 -20.68 -10.88 -24.05
N PRO A 239 -21.17 -10.56 -22.84
CA PRO A 239 -20.83 -11.29 -21.61
C PRO A 239 -21.28 -12.77 -21.64
N GLU A 240 -22.39 -13.09 -22.31
CA GLU A 240 -22.88 -14.47 -22.44
C GLU A 240 -21.94 -15.33 -23.30
N MET A 241 -21.53 -14.81 -24.46
CA MET A 241 -20.60 -15.47 -25.38
C MET A 241 -19.23 -15.63 -24.74
N PHE A 242 -18.74 -14.59 -24.05
CA PHE A 242 -17.48 -14.65 -23.32
C PHE A 242 -17.50 -15.70 -22.22
N THR A 243 -18.61 -15.80 -21.49
CA THR A 243 -18.80 -16.81 -20.44
C THR A 243 -18.72 -18.22 -21.02
N GLN A 244 -19.44 -18.50 -22.12
CA GLN A 244 -19.36 -19.78 -22.82
C GLN A 244 -17.94 -20.06 -23.33
N TYR A 245 -17.27 -19.03 -23.88
CA TYR A 245 -15.90 -19.12 -24.36
C TYR A 245 -14.91 -19.48 -23.25
N CYS A 246 -15.04 -18.87 -22.06
CA CYS A 246 -14.25 -19.19 -20.88
C CYS A 246 -14.53 -20.62 -20.38
N PHE A 247 -15.78 -21.06 -20.35
CA PHE A 247 -16.11 -22.44 -19.96
C PHE A 247 -15.48 -23.49 -20.89
N ALA A 248 -15.42 -23.21 -22.20
CA ALA A 248 -14.72 -24.07 -23.15
C ALA A 248 -13.20 -24.11 -22.92
N ARG A 249 -12.63 -23.13 -22.21
CA ARG A 249 -11.18 -22.98 -21.96
C ARG A 249 -10.91 -22.96 -20.46
N SER A 250 -10.99 -24.13 -19.84
CA SER A 250 -10.86 -24.31 -18.39
C SER A 250 -9.62 -23.64 -17.77
N GLN A 251 -8.47 -23.65 -18.45
CA GLN A 251 -7.25 -23.00 -17.98
C GLN A 251 -7.40 -21.47 -17.91
N LEU A 252 -7.97 -20.85 -18.94
CA LEU A 252 -8.23 -19.40 -18.97
C LEU A 252 -9.23 -19.01 -17.89
N ASN A 253 -10.35 -19.73 -17.80
CA ASN A 253 -11.37 -19.48 -16.78
C ASN A 253 -10.80 -19.59 -15.36
N SER A 254 -10.05 -20.66 -15.08
CA SER A 254 -9.40 -20.85 -13.78
C SER A 254 -8.43 -19.72 -13.45
N SER A 255 -7.71 -19.21 -14.45
CA SER A 255 -6.78 -18.09 -14.28
C SER A 255 -7.53 -16.79 -13.93
N ILE A 256 -8.62 -16.50 -14.65
CA ILE A 256 -9.46 -15.31 -14.40
C ILE A 256 -10.09 -15.38 -13.00
N VAL A 257 -10.65 -16.54 -12.61
CA VAL A 257 -11.25 -16.74 -11.28
C VAL A 257 -10.20 -16.57 -10.17
N ALA A 258 -9.01 -17.15 -10.35
CA ALA A 258 -7.92 -17.00 -9.39
C ALA A 258 -7.47 -15.54 -9.24
N THR A 259 -7.31 -14.83 -10.36
CA THR A 259 -6.94 -13.40 -10.35
C THR A 259 -8.05 -12.54 -9.74
N MET A 260 -9.32 -12.85 -9.98
CA MET A 260 -10.47 -12.16 -9.38
C MET A 260 -10.49 -12.31 -7.85
N ALA A 261 -10.28 -13.54 -7.36
CA ALA A 261 -10.20 -13.82 -5.93
C ALA A 261 -9.03 -13.06 -5.27
N TRP A 262 -7.88 -13.00 -5.95
CA TRP A 262 -6.73 -12.22 -5.49
C TRP A 262 -7.05 -10.72 -5.39
N TYR A 263 -7.73 -10.13 -6.38
CA TYR A 263 -8.16 -8.72 -6.32
C TYR A 263 -9.12 -8.46 -5.15
N THR A 264 -10.06 -9.36 -4.91
CA THR A 264 -11.02 -9.23 -3.80
C THR A 264 -10.28 -9.28 -2.46
N GLN A 265 -9.37 -10.23 -2.28
CA GLN A 265 -8.54 -10.33 -1.08
C GLN A 265 -7.68 -9.06 -0.85
N GLN A 266 -7.09 -8.52 -1.92
CA GLN A 266 -6.32 -7.27 -1.85
C GLN A 266 -7.17 -6.07 -1.46
N GLN A 267 -8.39 -5.97 -1.98
CA GLN A 267 -9.32 -4.90 -1.61
C GLN A 267 -9.71 -5.01 -0.13
N GLU A 268 -10.04 -6.20 0.36
CA GLU A 268 -10.33 -6.42 1.78
C GLU A 268 -9.12 -6.07 2.66
N GLN A 269 -7.92 -6.49 2.28
CA GLN A 269 -6.71 -6.17 3.03
C GLN A 269 -6.45 -4.66 3.06
N ALA A 270 -6.61 -3.98 1.93
CA ALA A 270 -6.49 -2.52 1.86
C ALA A 270 -7.55 -1.81 2.71
N GLN A 271 -8.79 -2.30 2.73
CA GLN A 271 -9.86 -1.78 3.59
C GLN A 271 -9.53 -1.99 5.07
N ARG A 272 -9.06 -3.18 5.46
CA ARG A 272 -8.62 -3.48 6.84
C ARG A 272 -7.48 -2.56 7.29
N MET A 273 -6.52 -2.30 6.41
CA MET A 273 -5.43 -1.36 6.70
C MET A 273 -5.93 0.08 6.88
N ARG A 274 -6.89 0.53 6.05
CA ARG A 274 -7.51 1.85 6.18
C ARG A 274 -8.34 1.97 7.47
N SER A 275 -9.11 0.95 7.83
CA SER A 275 -9.88 0.93 9.09
C SER A 275 -8.96 0.88 10.31
N ALA A 276 -7.86 0.12 10.25
CA ALA A 276 -6.87 0.10 11.33
C ALA A 276 -6.17 1.46 11.48
N ALA A 277 -5.77 2.09 10.38
CA ALA A 277 -5.13 3.41 10.41
C ALA A 277 -6.06 4.50 10.98
N THR A 278 -7.34 4.50 10.60
CA THR A 278 -8.34 5.42 11.16
C THR A 278 -8.60 5.17 12.64
N TRP A 279 -8.70 3.91 13.05
CA TRP A 279 -8.81 3.54 14.47
C TRP A 279 -7.60 3.99 15.29
N HIS A 280 -6.37 3.77 14.79
CA HIS A 280 -5.15 4.24 15.45
C HIS A 280 -5.12 5.76 15.60
N LYS A 281 -5.54 6.50 14.56
CA LYS A 281 -5.63 7.96 14.61
C LYS A 281 -6.63 8.42 15.69
N GLN A 282 -7.82 7.83 15.75
CA GLN A 282 -8.81 8.13 16.79
C GLN A 282 -8.28 7.81 18.19
N GLN A 283 -7.55 6.71 18.34
CA GLN A 283 -6.96 6.33 19.61
C GLN A 283 -5.86 7.31 20.05
N GLN A 284 -5.06 7.82 19.11
CA GLN A 284 -4.06 8.86 19.38
C GLN A 284 -4.73 10.16 19.80
N GLU A 285 -5.74 10.62 19.06
CA GLU A 285 -6.51 11.83 19.39
C GLU A 285 -7.15 11.73 20.78
N PHE A 286 -7.72 10.57 21.14
CA PHE A 286 -8.26 10.35 22.48
C PHE A 286 -7.18 10.45 23.56
N ARG A 287 -6.02 9.83 23.37
CA ARG A 287 -4.89 9.90 24.32
C ARG A 287 -4.35 11.32 24.47
N GLU A 288 -4.27 12.07 23.38
CA GLU A 288 -3.86 13.47 23.39
C GLU A 288 -4.87 14.33 24.15
N GLN A 289 -6.17 14.13 23.92
CA GLN A 289 -7.21 14.81 24.69
C GLN A 289 -7.13 14.48 26.18
N GLU A 290 -6.94 13.22 26.55
CA GLU A 290 -6.71 12.84 27.96
C GLU A 290 -5.46 13.53 28.54
N HIS A 291 -4.36 13.59 27.77
CA HIS A 291 -3.14 14.27 28.20
C HIS A 291 -3.38 15.75 28.45
N ILE A 292 -4.02 16.45 27.50
CA ILE A 292 -4.39 17.87 27.62
C ILE A 292 -5.29 18.08 28.84
N GLN A 293 -6.30 17.24 29.07
CA GLN A 293 -7.18 17.34 30.22
C GLN A 293 -6.41 17.16 31.54
N ARG A 294 -5.48 16.19 31.62
CA ARG A 294 -4.63 15.97 32.79
C ARG A 294 -3.71 17.16 33.05
N GLU A 295 -3.10 17.73 32.02
CA GLU A 295 -2.28 18.93 32.17
C GLU A 295 -3.09 20.15 32.61
N GLN A 296 -4.28 20.36 32.06
CA GLN A 296 -5.18 21.42 32.51
C GLN A 296 -5.62 21.24 33.96
N ALA A 297 -5.92 20.00 34.39
CA ALA A 297 -6.22 19.69 35.78
C ALA A 297 -5.01 19.97 36.70
N ARG A 298 -3.80 19.58 36.27
CA ARG A 298 -2.56 19.86 36.99
C ARG A 298 -2.30 21.36 37.13
N LEU A 299 -2.47 22.13 36.07
CA LEU A 299 -2.31 23.59 36.09
C LEU A 299 -3.33 24.26 37.02
N ARG A 300 -4.59 23.81 37.01
CA ARG A 300 -5.62 24.28 37.96
C ARG A 300 -5.23 24.01 39.41
N TRP A 301 -4.78 22.78 39.70
CA TRP A 301 -4.32 22.41 41.03
C TRP A 301 -3.12 23.25 41.49
N VAL A 302 -2.13 23.49 40.63
CA VAL A 302 -0.98 24.35 40.95
C VAL A 302 -1.43 25.78 41.26
N ARG A 303 -2.33 26.37 40.45
CA ARG A 303 -2.88 27.71 40.70
C ARG A 303 -3.63 27.80 42.03
N GLU A 304 -4.41 26.79 42.35
CA GLU A 304 -5.13 26.71 43.61
C GLU A 304 -4.16 26.61 44.80
N GLN A 305 -3.11 25.78 44.68
CA GLN A 305 -2.06 25.68 45.68
C GLN A 305 -1.30 26.99 45.89
N THR A 306 -0.92 27.68 44.81
CA THR A 306 -0.23 28.98 44.93
C THR A 306 -1.13 30.02 45.57
N HIS A 307 -2.42 30.07 45.19
CA HIS A 307 -3.38 30.99 45.80
C HIS A 307 -3.59 30.69 47.30
N LEU A 308 -3.67 29.42 47.70
CA LEU A 308 -3.74 29.03 49.11
C LEU A 308 -2.47 29.43 49.88
N GLN A 309 -1.29 29.26 49.28
CA GLN A 309 -0.02 29.69 49.88
C GLN A 309 0.06 31.20 50.03
N GLU A 310 -0.37 31.97 49.03
CA GLU A 310 -0.45 33.43 49.08
C GLU A 310 -1.40 33.88 50.18
N GLN A 311 -2.60 33.31 50.27
CA GLN A 311 -3.55 33.60 51.36
C GLN A 311 -2.95 33.28 52.74
N ALA A 312 -2.25 32.15 52.87
CA ALA A 312 -1.58 31.78 54.11
C ALA A 312 -0.44 32.77 54.47
N ALA A 313 0.33 33.22 53.46
CA ALA A 313 1.39 34.21 53.64
C ALA A 313 0.82 35.59 54.03
N GLU A 314 -0.28 36.02 53.42
CA GLU A 314 -1.00 37.24 53.79
C GLU A 314 -1.52 37.18 55.22
N ARG A 315 -2.14 36.06 55.63
CA ARG A 315 -2.59 35.86 57.01
C ARG A 315 -1.43 35.98 57.98
N LYS A 316 -0.30 35.31 57.71
CA LYS A 316 0.92 35.45 58.52
C LYS A 316 1.43 36.89 58.59
N LYS A 317 1.45 37.63 57.48
CA LYS A 317 1.83 39.05 57.46
C LYS A 317 0.88 39.90 58.33
N ARG A 318 -0.43 39.66 58.25
CA ARG A 318 -1.43 40.36 59.10
C ARG A 318 -1.26 40.03 60.58
N ASP A 319 -0.96 38.77 60.90
CA ASP A 319 -0.76 38.34 62.28
C ASP A 319 0.55 38.89 62.87
N ILE A 320 1.64 38.89 62.10
CA ILE A 320 2.90 39.56 62.46
C ILE A 320 2.66 41.06 62.66
N GLY A 321 1.94 41.72 61.74
CA GLY A 321 1.59 43.13 61.84
C GLY A 321 0.81 43.45 63.12
N ARG A 322 -0.22 42.65 63.43
CA ARG A 322 -0.98 42.77 64.69
C ARG A 322 -0.09 42.58 65.91
N SER A 323 0.78 41.57 65.91
CA SER A 323 1.70 41.32 67.03
C SER A 323 2.72 42.46 67.23
N VAL A 324 3.25 43.03 66.14
CA VAL A 324 4.16 44.18 66.22
C VAL A 324 3.43 45.41 66.76
N GLU A 325 2.22 45.68 66.29
CA GLU A 325 1.42 46.81 66.75
C GLU A 325 1.04 46.66 68.23
N GLU A 326 0.66 45.45 68.65
CA GLU A 326 0.41 45.11 70.04
C GLU A 326 1.65 45.32 70.91
N LYS A 327 2.84 44.86 70.48
CA LYS A 327 4.11 45.11 71.17
C LYS A 327 4.44 46.60 71.27
N LYS A 328 4.21 47.39 70.21
CA LYS A 328 4.40 48.85 70.24
C LYS A 328 3.44 49.51 71.22
N SER A 329 2.16 49.11 71.20
CA SER A 329 1.16 49.60 72.15
C SER A 329 1.57 49.29 73.59
N ILE A 330 1.99 48.05 73.88
CA ILE A 330 2.48 47.64 75.20
C ILE A 330 3.72 48.44 75.61
N SER A 331 4.70 48.61 74.70
CA SER A 331 5.92 49.38 74.98
C SER A 331 5.63 50.86 75.21
N HIS A 332 4.76 51.46 74.42
CA HIS A 332 4.32 52.84 74.57
C HIS A 332 3.57 53.03 75.90
N GLU A 333 2.65 52.12 76.23
CA GLU A 333 1.94 52.11 77.50
C GLU A 333 2.90 51.94 78.70
N GLY A 334 3.91 51.07 78.57
CA GLY A 334 4.98 50.90 79.55
C GLY A 334 5.83 52.17 79.73
N ALA A 335 6.20 52.84 78.63
CA ALA A 335 6.96 54.10 78.67
C ALA A 335 6.14 55.23 79.31
N MET A 336 4.85 55.37 78.96
CA MET A 336 3.94 56.35 79.57
C MET A 336 3.77 56.09 81.07
N ARG A 337 3.65 54.83 81.46
CA ARG A 337 3.60 54.43 82.88
C ARG A 337 4.87 54.84 83.62
N GLN A 338 6.05 54.57 83.05
CA GLN A 338 7.33 54.93 83.67
C GLN A 338 7.52 56.45 83.76
N ALA A 339 7.19 57.20 82.70
CA ALA A 339 7.26 58.65 82.67
C ALA A 339 6.35 59.29 83.73
N CYS A 340 5.09 58.85 83.83
CA CYS A 340 4.16 59.31 84.87
C CYS A 340 4.68 59.01 86.29
N LEU A 341 5.22 57.80 86.52
CA LEU A 341 5.77 57.42 87.83
C LEU A 341 7.03 58.23 88.18
N ALA A 342 7.91 58.48 87.21
CA ALA A 342 9.11 59.29 87.41
C ALA A 342 8.75 60.73 87.78
N LYS A 343 7.78 61.33 87.08
CA LYS A 343 7.28 62.68 87.39
C LYS A 343 6.57 62.76 88.74
N MET A 344 5.83 61.71 89.13
CA MET A 344 5.25 61.64 90.47
C MET A 344 6.30 61.61 91.59
N ARG A 345 7.48 61.05 91.32
CA ARG A 345 8.59 60.96 92.28
C ARG A 345 9.52 62.18 92.25
N ALA A 346 9.48 62.99 91.21
CA ALA A 346 10.32 64.17 91.05
C ALA A 346 9.98 65.27 92.07
N ALA A 347 10.97 66.14 92.34
CA ALA A 347 10.82 67.34 93.17
C ALA A 347 9.79 68.31 92.57
N GLU A 348 9.17 69.15 93.39
CA GLU A 348 7.98 69.95 93.05
C GLU A 348 8.15 70.85 91.81
N LYS A 349 9.38 71.27 91.49
CA LYS A 349 9.68 72.10 90.31
C LYS A 349 9.69 71.34 88.97
N ASP A 350 9.83 70.00 88.99
CA ASP A 350 9.98 69.16 87.79
C ASP A 350 8.75 68.26 87.53
N ARG A 351 7.63 68.48 88.23
CA ARG A 351 6.43 67.65 88.16
C ARG A 351 5.53 67.85 86.94
N VAL A 352 5.90 68.71 85.99
CA VAL A 352 5.02 69.06 84.86
C VAL A 352 4.81 67.89 83.90
N MET A 353 3.61 67.29 83.93
CA MET A 353 3.15 66.25 83.00
C MET A 353 2.69 66.86 81.69
N THR A 354 2.99 66.16 80.58
CA THR A 354 2.49 66.54 79.26
C THR A 354 1.00 66.22 79.14
N ALA A 355 0.31 66.86 78.19
CA ALA A 355 -1.12 66.62 77.97
C ALA A 355 -1.44 65.13 77.67
N GLU A 356 -0.51 64.42 77.01
CA GLU A 356 -0.65 62.99 76.71
C GLU A 356 -0.49 62.11 77.95
N GLU A 357 0.48 62.43 78.82
CA GLU A 357 0.68 61.74 80.10
C GLU A 357 -0.53 61.91 81.02
N LYS A 358 -1.12 63.12 81.08
CA LYS A 358 -2.34 63.38 81.85
C LYS A 358 -3.53 62.56 81.33
N LYS A 359 -3.73 62.53 80.00
CA LYS A 359 -4.77 61.70 79.37
C LYS A 359 -4.55 60.21 79.67
N TRP A 360 -3.31 59.73 79.56
CA TRP A 360 -2.96 58.35 79.89
C TRP A 360 -3.21 58.03 81.37
N TYR A 361 -2.83 58.92 82.28
CA TYR A 361 -3.03 58.75 83.73
C TYR A 361 -4.51 58.64 84.10
N VAL A 362 -5.34 59.52 83.54
CA VAL A 362 -6.80 59.46 83.72
C VAL A 362 -7.36 58.16 83.16
N LYS A 363 -6.88 57.72 82.00
CA LYS A 363 -7.31 56.45 81.39
C LYS A 363 -6.91 55.23 82.25
N ALA A 364 -5.69 55.22 82.79
CA ALA A 364 -5.14 54.08 83.53
C ALA A 364 -5.66 53.99 84.98
N TYR A 365 -5.86 55.12 85.65
CA TYR A 365 -6.20 55.17 87.09
C TYR A 365 -7.61 55.72 87.37
N GLY A 366 -8.33 56.20 86.35
CA GLY A 366 -9.70 56.71 86.48
C GLY A 366 -9.83 58.00 87.28
N LYS A 367 -8.73 58.71 87.56
CA LYS A 367 -8.69 59.93 88.41
C LYS A 367 -7.76 60.98 87.82
N GLN A 368 -7.99 62.25 88.16
CA GLN A 368 -7.10 63.35 87.77
C GLN A 368 -5.74 63.23 88.48
N PRO A 369 -4.63 63.57 87.81
CA PRO A 369 -3.32 63.60 88.45
C PRO A 369 -3.30 64.64 89.59
N PRO A 370 -2.44 64.45 90.62
CA PRO A 370 -2.33 65.38 91.74
C PRO A 370 -2.08 66.83 91.28
N ARG A 371 -2.65 67.83 91.98
CA ARG A 371 -2.43 69.25 91.66
C ARG A 371 -0.94 69.59 91.79
N GLY A 372 -0.38 70.21 90.75
CA GLY A 372 1.05 70.50 90.62
C GLY A 372 1.79 69.59 89.63
N CYS A 373 1.12 68.54 89.13
CA CYS A 373 1.57 67.72 88.01
C CYS A 373 0.96 68.16 86.67
#